data_AF-A0A964UIQ6-F1
#
_entry.id   AF-A0A964UIQ6-F1
#
_cell.length_a   1.000
_cell.length_b   1.000
_cell.length_c   1.000
_cell.angle_alpha   90.00
_cell.angle_beta   90.00
_cell.angle_gamma   90.00
#
_symmetry.space_group_name_H-M   'P 1'
#
loop_
_entity.id
_entity.type
_entity.pdbx_description
1 polymer ?
#
loop_
_entity_poly.entity_id
_entity_poly.type
_entity_poly.pdbx_seq_one_letter_code
_entity_poly.pdbx_strand_id
1 'polypeptide(L)'
;MSIETKVPTGQDLLAEIDRLRKERNAVILAHYYQTADIQDIADFVGDSLELSRKAADTDADVIAFCGVKFMADTAKILSPEKTVI
;
A
#
# COMPACT_ATOMS: atom_id res chain seq x y z
N MET A 1 19.59 3.71 -12.78
CA MET A 1 18.96 4.97 -13.22
C MET A 1 18.20 5.50 -12.01
N SER A 2 18.83 6.38 -11.24
CA SER A 2 18.21 6.93 -10.03
C SER A 2 17.18 7.95 -10.48
N ILE A 3 15.90 7.61 -10.39
CA ILE A 3 14.85 8.63 -10.46
C ILE A 3 14.99 9.47 -9.19
N GLU A 4 15.64 10.63 -9.30
CA GLU A 4 15.44 11.72 -8.33
C GLU A 4 13.99 12.18 -8.45
N THR A 5 13.09 11.43 -7.80
CA THR A 5 11.70 11.86 -7.68
C THR A 5 11.70 12.86 -6.54
N LYS A 6 11.66 14.15 -6.87
CA LYS A 6 11.41 15.22 -5.91
C LYS A 6 10.06 14.89 -5.26
N VAL A 7 10.08 14.32 -4.05
CA VAL A 7 8.87 13.97 -3.32
C VAL A 7 8.13 15.29 -3.04
N PRO A 8 6.90 15.49 -3.57
CA PRO A 8 6.13 16.69 -3.29
C PRO A 8 5.85 16.80 -1.78
N THR A 9 5.60 18.01 -1.27
CA THR A 9 5.34 18.24 0.17
C THR A 9 3.90 18.70 0.40
N GLY A 10 3.34 18.41 1.58
CA GLY A 10 2.02 18.91 1.98
C GLY A 10 0.87 18.35 1.14
N GLN A 11 -0.06 19.23 0.71
CA GLN A 11 -1.24 18.82 -0.07
C GLN A 11 -0.87 18.19 -1.42
N ASP A 12 0.26 18.58 -2.00
CA ASP A 12 0.75 18.02 -3.26
C ASP A 12 1.13 16.54 -3.10
N LEU A 13 1.57 16.12 -1.91
CA LEU A 13 1.91 14.72 -1.63
C LEU A 13 0.66 13.83 -1.61
N LEU A 14 -0.40 14.26 -0.93
CA LEU A 14 -1.66 13.50 -0.86
C LEU A 14 -2.32 13.37 -2.24
N ALA A 15 -2.32 14.46 -3.01
CA ALA A 15 -2.82 14.46 -4.38
C ALA A 15 -2.00 13.51 -5.27
N GLU A 16 -0.67 13.50 -5.10
CA GLU A 16 0.20 12.62 -5.86
C GLU A 16 0.04 11.14 -5.48
N ILE A 17 -0.12 10.83 -4.19
CA ILE A 17 -0.44 9.48 -3.72
C ILE A 17 -1.75 8.99 -4.33
N ASP A 18 -2.81 9.81 -4.30
CA ASP A 18 -4.10 9.46 -4.89
C ASP A 18 -4.01 9.28 -6.41
N ARG A 19 -3.25 10.16 -7.10
CA ARG A 19 -2.99 10.06 -8.53
C ARG A 19 -2.31 8.74 -8.87
N LEU A 20 -1.23 8.40 -8.17
CA LEU A 20 -0.48 7.16 -8.38
C LEU A 20 -1.31 5.92 -8.01
N ARG A 21 -2.10 5.97 -6.94
CA ARG A 21 -3.01 4.89 -6.54
C ARG A 21 -3.98 4.55 -7.67
N LYS A 22 -4.58 5.56 -8.30
CA LYS A 22 -5.50 5.37 -9.43
C LYS A 22 -4.79 4.91 -10.70
N GLU A 23 -3.66 5.53 -11.05
CA GLU A 23 -2.89 5.20 -12.25
C GLU A 23 -2.37 3.76 -12.22
N ARG A 24 -1.99 3.27 -11.03
CA ARG A 24 -1.44 1.93 -10.84
C ARG A 24 -2.47 0.89 -10.46
N ASN A 25 -3.76 1.25 -10.36
CA ASN A 25 -4.79 0.39 -9.79
C ASN A 25 -4.31 -0.25 -8.47
N ALA A 26 -3.82 0.59 -7.56
CA ALA A 26 -3.18 0.16 -6.32
C ALA A 26 -4.15 0.21 -5.14
N VAL A 27 -3.92 -0.68 -4.17
CA VAL A 27 -4.55 -0.64 -2.84
C VAL A 27 -3.49 -0.41 -1.77
N ILE A 28 -3.80 0.43 -0.79
CA ILE A 28 -2.95 0.74 0.36
C ILE A 28 -3.47 -0.05 1.57
N LEU A 29 -2.64 -0.93 2.11
CA LEU A 29 -2.93 -1.76 3.27
C LEU A 29 -2.06 -1.31 4.45
N ALA A 30 -2.67 -0.88 5.56
CA ALA A 30 -1.93 -0.39 6.72
C ALA A 30 -2.18 -1.22 7.97
N HIS A 31 -1.12 -1.53 8.71
CA HIS A 31 -1.24 -2.16 10.02
C HIS A 31 -1.67 -1.14 11.09
N TYR A 32 -2.37 -1.59 12.13
CA TYR A 32 -2.77 -0.74 13.28
C TYR A 32 -1.64 0.03 13.96
N TYR A 33 -0.38 -0.37 13.75
CA TYR A 33 0.80 0.28 14.33
C TYR A 33 1.37 1.41 13.46
N GLN A 34 0.81 1.66 12.29
CA GLN A 34 1.19 2.81 11.47
C GLN A 34 0.73 4.12 12.12
N THR A 35 1.37 5.21 11.74
CA THR A 35 0.97 6.56 12.17
C THR A 35 -0.39 6.95 11.57
N ALA A 36 -1.08 7.90 12.21
CA ALA A 36 -2.45 8.28 11.83
C ALA A 36 -2.55 8.79 10.38
N ASP A 37 -1.55 9.54 9.92
CA ASP A 37 -1.45 10.03 8.54
C ASP A 37 -1.42 8.89 7.50
N ILE A 38 -0.76 7.77 7.81
CA ILE A 38 -0.75 6.58 6.94
C ILE A 38 -2.09 5.83 7.02
N GLN A 39 -2.69 5.74 8.21
CA GLN A 39 -4.00 5.11 8.37
C GLN A 39 -5.09 5.88 7.62
N ASP A 40 -5.04 7.21 7.63
CA ASP A 40 -6.01 8.10 6.97
C ASP A 40 -6.03 7.95 5.44
N ILE A 41 -4.87 7.58 4.83
CA ILE A 41 -4.76 7.35 3.38
C ILE A 41 -4.94 5.88 2.97
N ALA A 42 -4.98 4.96 3.93
CA ALA A 42 -5.09 3.54 3.65
C ALA A 42 -6.50 3.17 3.20
N ASP A 43 -6.59 2.26 2.23
CA ASP A 43 -7.88 1.70 1.80
C ASP A 43 -8.41 0.71 2.84
N PHE A 44 -7.51 0.01 3.53
CA PHE A 44 -7.83 -0.88 4.64
C PHE A 44 -6.79 -0.77 5.76
N VAL A 45 -7.28 -0.68 6.98
CA VAL A 45 -6.48 -0.75 8.20
C VAL A 45 -6.87 -2.01 8.97
N GLY A 46 -5.89 -2.83 9.38
CA GLY A 46 -6.18 -4.13 9.98
C GLY A 46 -5.00 -4.76 10.72
N ASP A 47 -5.27 -5.92 11.33
CA ASP A 47 -4.21 -6.80 11.84
C ASP A 47 -3.56 -7.64 10.73
N SER A 48 -2.61 -8.51 11.10
CA SER A 48 -1.90 -9.34 10.12
C SER A 48 -2.79 -10.30 9.33
N LEU A 49 -3.82 -10.87 9.96
CA LEU A 49 -4.71 -11.83 9.32
C LEU A 49 -5.69 -11.13 8.38
N GLU A 50 -6.25 -10.02 8.84
CA GLU A 50 -7.17 -9.19 8.06
C GLU A 50 -6.49 -8.68 6.79
N LEU A 51 -5.28 -8.12 6.92
CA LEU A 51 -4.52 -7.60 5.78
C LEU A 51 -4.10 -8.71 4.80
N SER A 52 -3.76 -9.91 5.30
CA SER A 52 -3.43 -11.05 4.45
C SER A 52 -4.63 -11.51 3.61
N ARG A 53 -5.84 -11.55 4.22
CA ARG A 53 -7.08 -11.86 3.48
C ARG A 53 -7.39 -10.80 2.44
N LYS A 54 -7.27 -9.52 2.79
CA LYS A 54 -7.47 -8.41 1.84
C LYS A 54 -6.48 -8.43 0.69
N ALA A 55 -5.21 -8.77 0.95
CA ALA A 55 -4.21 -8.93 -0.08
C ALA A 55 -4.53 -10.07 -1.06
N ALA A 56 -5.16 -11.15 -0.60
CA ALA A 56 -5.58 -12.26 -1.46
C ALA A 56 -6.84 -11.91 -2.28
N ASP A 57 -7.82 -11.26 -1.65
CA ASP A 57 -9.15 -10.99 -2.23
C ASP A 57 -9.21 -9.73 -3.12
N THR A 58 -8.15 -8.92 -3.18
CA THR A 58 -8.17 -7.68 -3.97
C THR A 58 -8.00 -7.94 -5.48
N ASP A 59 -8.68 -7.12 -6.29
CA ASP A 59 -8.51 -7.04 -7.75
C ASP A 59 -7.48 -5.97 -8.17
N ALA A 60 -6.81 -5.33 -7.20
CA ALA A 60 -5.76 -4.35 -7.46
C ALA A 60 -4.52 -5.01 -8.09
N ASP A 61 -3.85 -4.32 -9.00
CA ASP A 61 -2.62 -4.79 -9.63
C ASP A 61 -1.40 -4.57 -8.71
N VAL A 62 -1.50 -3.59 -7.81
CA VAL A 62 -0.45 -3.19 -6.88
C VAL A 62 -0.97 -3.14 -5.44
N ILE A 63 -0.20 -3.69 -4.51
CA ILE A 63 -0.45 -3.62 -3.07
C ILE A 63 0.68 -2.81 -2.45
N ALA A 64 0.37 -1.59 -1.99
CA ALA A 64 1.26 -0.81 -1.15
C ALA A 64 1.06 -1.23 0.31
N PHE A 65 1.99 -2.03 0.83
CA PHE A 65 1.87 -2.65 2.14
C PHE A 65 2.59 -1.81 3.20
N CYS A 66 1.84 -0.95 3.89
CA CYS A 66 2.31 -0.15 5.01
C CYS A 66 2.38 -1.01 6.28
N GLY A 67 3.41 -1.85 6.37
CA GLY A 67 3.69 -2.71 7.50
C GLY A 67 5.15 -3.11 7.58
N VAL A 68 5.42 -4.26 8.19
CA VAL A 68 6.78 -4.83 8.26
C VAL A 68 6.99 -5.88 7.17
N LYS A 69 8.26 -6.12 6.83
CA LYS A 69 8.65 -6.93 5.66
C LYS A 69 7.95 -8.29 5.56
N PHE A 70 7.88 -9.06 6.64
CA PHE A 70 7.29 -10.41 6.57
C PHE A 70 5.80 -10.40 6.19
N MET A 71 5.08 -9.32 6.52
CA MET A 71 3.67 -9.18 6.16
C MET A 71 3.52 -8.89 4.67
N ALA A 72 4.38 -8.02 4.12
CA ALA A 72 4.46 -7.79 2.69
C ALA A 72 4.87 -9.07 1.93
N ASP A 73 5.82 -9.84 2.45
CA ASP A 73 6.20 -11.14 1.89
C ASP A 73 5.00 -12.11 1.89
N THR A 74 4.21 -12.12 2.97
CA THR A 74 2.99 -12.93 3.06
C THR A 74 1.95 -12.50 2.01
N ALA A 75 1.74 -11.19 1.86
CA ALA A 75 0.86 -10.65 0.82
C ALA A 75 1.34 -11.07 -0.58
N LYS A 76 2.66 -11.06 -0.84
CA LYS A 76 3.23 -11.50 -2.13
C LYS A 76 3.09 -13.01 -2.36
N ILE A 77 3.20 -13.82 -1.31
CA ILE A 77 2.95 -15.28 -1.39
C ILE A 77 1.48 -15.56 -1.74
N LEU A 78 0.55 -14.82 -1.14
CA LEU A 78 -0.89 -14.98 -1.38
C LEU A 78 -1.35 -14.37 -2.72
N SER A 79 -0.65 -13.36 -3.20
CA SER A 79 -0.91 -12.67 -4.46
C SER A 79 0.32 -12.68 -5.38
N PRO A 80 0.71 -13.85 -5.92
CA PRO A 80 1.97 -14.03 -6.65
C PRO A 80 2.07 -13.17 -7.91
N GLU A 81 0.95 -12.91 -8.60
CA GLU A 81 0.91 -12.12 -9.83
C GLU A 81 0.90 -10.61 -9.58
N LYS A 82 0.57 -10.16 -8.36
CA LYS A 82 0.44 -8.74 -8.03
C LYS A 82 1.78 -8.14 -7.64
N THR A 83 1.95 -6.84 -7.87
CA THR A 83 3.12 -6.12 -7.37
C THR A 83 2.90 -5.77 -5.90
N VAL A 84 3.82 -6.14 -5.01
CA VAL A 84 3.78 -5.76 -3.58
C VAL A 84 5.00 -4.90 -3.29
N ILE A 85 4.75 -3.70 -2.76
CA ILE A 85 5.76 -2.69 -2.42
C ILE A 85 5.60 -2.17 -1.00
#